data_AF-A0A2S0M122-F1
#
_entry.id   AF-A0A2S0M122-F1
#
_cell.length_a   1.000
_cell.length_b   1.000
_cell.length_c   1.000
_cell.angle_alpha   90.00
_cell.angle_beta   90.00
_cell.angle_gamma   90.00
#
_symmetry.space_group_name_H-M   'P 1'
#
loop_
_entity.id
_entity.type
_entity.pdbx_description
1 polymer ?
#
loop_
_entity_poly.entity_id
_entity_poly.type
_entity_poly.pdbx_seq_one_letter_code
_entity_poly.pdbx_strand_id
1 'polypeptide(L)'
;MTTFTRQTHPTSWIGYASAPTKPVAVKLTADGDVTQRPVRPEVYVREFTSVLVKEIKVSDREGRGGVRSVSVTFDAASSETGSDKKLRHDFSGSTVESSEVHRALHWAHEHGEPVYVAIETRRRYKNKSGEVIPYTVPMCVLRGSAPDGSGANSNITGENCANVIAVVGPAGDPSRNVISAEASTNPEEWDLFRHNRDGSTPPEGWVRIFTEAGETGGAIVRSDNASPAAAPGAPTGGAVDARQIAEQVVSIMRGDDTDRPVQRLRSVESKPWELVNLDGRLNPASYIVQSVRWARKDALDLVQSAAYADPEKAAQLGDERLSRAATELIKPLMWAASRVQQTALGYQRQTEPSWREAAKWVAQVALAEQPFVLEYVEDRHESSEWIKRVAAAAGDLYALALEVASDIVGAPSSGGPDGGGHNVPEQESAQQAPPEQSAPQEPAQEQAPAPAPAVENSALAVPEGQTLADRHDLQGLWDELIETIGMAQHLDQLNPILRKNFGTHLSSRIPADRFERMVRAGLADPKAFTKAAHDAYKEYPEQIPA
;
A
#
# COMPACT_ATOMS: atom_id res chain seq x y z
N MET A 1 18.89 -27.18 4.52
CA MET A 1 18.57 -25.75 4.43
C MET A 1 17.19 -25.66 3.80
N THR A 2 16.27 -24.93 4.40
CA THR A 2 14.91 -24.73 3.88
C THR A 2 14.91 -23.74 2.73
N THR A 3 13.96 -23.85 1.80
CA THR A 3 13.79 -22.87 0.70
C THR A 3 12.84 -21.72 1.07
N PHE A 4 12.37 -21.69 2.32
CA PHE A 4 11.43 -20.70 2.85
C PHE A 4 11.94 -19.25 2.74
N THR A 5 11.25 -18.44 1.94
CA THR A 5 11.44 -16.99 1.84
C THR A 5 10.67 -16.28 2.96
N ARG A 6 11.32 -15.46 3.78
CA ARG A 6 10.62 -14.56 4.73
C ARG A 6 9.96 -13.39 4.02
N GLN A 7 8.89 -12.86 4.60
CA GLN A 7 8.42 -11.50 4.28
C GLN A 7 9.29 -10.43 4.96
N THR A 8 9.38 -9.27 4.32
CA THR A 8 10.13 -8.09 4.80
C THR A 8 9.24 -7.05 5.49
N HIS A 9 7.92 -7.26 5.50
CA HIS A 9 6.93 -6.44 6.18
C HIS A 9 5.83 -7.34 6.75
N PRO A 10 5.12 -6.93 7.83
CA PRO A 10 3.97 -7.69 8.31
C PRO A 10 2.87 -7.80 7.26
N THR A 11 2.34 -9.00 7.05
CA THR A 11 1.34 -9.27 6.02
C THR A 11 0.39 -10.40 6.43
N SER A 12 -0.71 -10.55 5.69
CA SER A 12 -1.68 -11.62 5.90
C SER A 12 -2.43 -11.99 4.63
N TRP A 13 -2.69 -13.28 4.45
CA TRP A 13 -3.21 -13.85 3.21
C TRP A 13 -3.87 -15.23 3.46
N ILE A 14 -4.54 -15.78 2.45
CA ILE A 14 -5.21 -17.08 2.47
C ILE A 14 -4.36 -18.12 1.72
N GLY A 15 -3.83 -19.05 2.50
CA GLY A 15 -3.23 -20.28 2.00
C GLY A 15 -4.22 -21.43 1.97
N TYR A 16 -3.74 -22.58 1.51
CA TYR A 16 -4.52 -23.82 1.49
C TYR A 16 -3.71 -24.95 2.11
N ALA A 17 -4.40 -25.88 2.78
CA ALA A 17 -3.74 -27.01 3.44
C ALA A 17 -2.93 -27.85 2.44
N SER A 18 -1.72 -28.26 2.81
CA SER A 18 -0.81 -29.03 1.95
C SER A 18 -1.35 -30.44 1.68
N ALA A 19 -1.90 -31.08 2.70
CA ALA A 19 -2.61 -32.35 2.58
C ALA A 19 -4.07 -32.14 2.15
N PRO A 20 -4.55 -32.83 1.10
CA PRO A 20 -5.97 -32.82 0.73
C PRO A 20 -6.81 -33.60 1.75
N THR A 21 -8.08 -33.23 1.89
CA THR A 21 -9.04 -33.92 2.76
C THR A 21 -9.48 -35.27 2.20
N LYS A 22 -10.25 -36.03 2.99
CA LYS A 22 -11.17 -37.02 2.42
C LYS A 22 -12.16 -36.33 1.45
N PRO A 23 -12.71 -37.04 0.45
CA PRO A 23 -13.71 -36.46 -0.45
C PRO A 23 -14.90 -35.85 0.29
N VAL A 24 -15.35 -34.69 -0.19
CA VAL A 24 -16.54 -33.97 0.29
C VAL A 24 -17.37 -33.48 -0.90
N ALA A 25 -18.66 -33.22 -0.63
CA ALA A 25 -19.59 -32.67 -1.61
C ALA A 25 -19.23 -31.23 -1.98
N VAL A 26 -18.99 -30.97 -3.26
CA VAL A 26 -18.62 -29.66 -3.82
C VAL A 26 -19.17 -29.49 -5.23
N LYS A 27 -19.43 -28.24 -5.62
CA LYS A 27 -19.60 -27.87 -7.03
C LYS A 27 -18.32 -27.23 -7.57
N LEU A 28 -18.09 -27.32 -8.88
CA LEU A 28 -16.93 -26.68 -9.55
C LEU A 28 -17.29 -25.35 -10.23
N THR A 29 -18.59 -25.11 -10.44
CA THR A 29 -19.21 -23.86 -10.91
C THR A 29 -20.47 -23.64 -10.07
N ALA A 30 -20.98 -22.41 -9.97
CA ALA A 30 -22.17 -22.12 -9.15
C ALA A 30 -23.39 -23.00 -9.50
N ASP A 31 -23.61 -23.18 -10.81
CA ASP A 31 -24.71 -23.96 -11.39
C ASP A 31 -24.34 -25.44 -11.67
N GLY A 32 -23.13 -25.86 -11.32
CA GLY A 32 -22.64 -27.21 -11.63
C GLY A 32 -23.21 -28.31 -10.73
N ASP A 33 -23.12 -29.56 -11.20
CA ASP A 33 -23.49 -30.73 -10.41
C ASP A 33 -22.63 -30.89 -9.15
N VAL A 34 -23.23 -31.44 -8.10
CA VAL A 34 -22.52 -31.78 -6.86
C VAL A 34 -21.66 -33.02 -7.09
N THR A 35 -20.35 -32.87 -6.89
CA THR A 35 -19.35 -33.95 -7.02
C THR A 35 -18.64 -34.21 -5.71
N GLN A 36 -18.16 -35.45 -5.50
CA GLN A 36 -17.34 -35.80 -4.34
C GLN A 36 -15.86 -35.64 -4.70
N ARG A 37 -15.18 -34.62 -4.14
CA ARG A 37 -13.77 -34.35 -4.41
C ARG A 37 -12.98 -34.15 -3.12
N PRO A 38 -11.73 -34.65 -3.04
CA PRO A 38 -10.82 -34.26 -1.95
C PRO A 38 -10.41 -32.80 -2.14
N VAL A 39 -10.54 -31.96 -1.11
CA VAL A 39 -10.29 -30.52 -1.19
C VAL A 39 -9.06 -30.12 -0.39
N ARG A 40 -8.42 -29.00 -0.74
CA ARG A 40 -7.47 -28.30 0.14
C ARG A 40 -8.19 -27.11 0.79
N PRO A 41 -8.58 -27.18 2.08
CA PRO A 41 -9.28 -26.09 2.75
C PRO A 41 -8.40 -24.86 2.93
N GLU A 42 -9.02 -23.68 2.90
CA GLU A 42 -8.40 -22.40 3.25
C GLU A 42 -7.85 -22.40 4.69
N VAL A 43 -6.70 -21.73 4.86
CA VAL A 43 -6.01 -21.41 6.12
C VAL A 43 -5.56 -19.95 6.03
N TYR A 44 -5.86 -19.13 7.04
CA TYR A 44 -5.43 -17.74 7.06
C TYR A 44 -4.05 -17.62 7.71
N VAL A 45 -3.08 -17.06 7.01
CA VAL A 45 -1.69 -16.90 7.48
C VAL A 45 -1.45 -15.44 7.81
N ARG A 46 -0.74 -15.18 8.92
CA ARG A 46 -0.20 -13.88 9.31
C ARG A 46 1.29 -14.00 9.52
N GLU A 47 2.06 -13.09 8.96
CA GLU A 47 3.52 -13.04 9.10
C GLU A 47 3.90 -11.74 9.77
N PHE A 48 4.74 -11.82 10.81
CA PHE A 48 5.26 -10.70 11.59
C PHE A 48 6.80 -10.76 11.55
N THR A 49 7.43 -9.65 11.19
CA THR A 49 8.86 -9.60 10.85
C THR A 49 9.78 -9.49 12.05
N SER A 50 9.38 -8.67 13.02
CA SER A 50 10.06 -8.43 14.29
C SER A 50 8.98 -8.22 15.35
N VAL A 51 9.01 -9.05 16.40
CA VAL A 51 8.14 -8.95 17.59
C VAL A 51 8.79 -9.69 18.76
N LEU A 52 8.64 -9.19 19.98
CA LEU A 52 9.11 -9.85 21.20
C LEU A 52 8.10 -10.90 21.69
N VAL A 53 8.63 -11.97 22.27
CA VAL A 53 7.83 -12.94 23.04
C VAL A 53 7.53 -12.35 24.42
N LYS A 54 6.25 -12.17 24.73
CA LYS A 54 5.78 -11.59 25.99
C LYS A 54 5.61 -12.64 27.08
N GLU A 55 5.11 -13.82 26.72
CA GLU A 55 4.77 -14.87 27.67
C GLU A 55 4.73 -16.25 26.98
N ILE A 56 5.21 -17.28 27.68
CA ILE A 56 5.11 -18.69 27.28
C ILE A 56 4.37 -19.46 28.38
N LYS A 57 3.25 -20.10 28.03
CA LYS A 57 2.43 -20.92 28.95
C LYS A 57 2.32 -22.36 28.44
N VAL A 58 2.93 -23.30 29.14
CA VAL A 58 2.69 -24.73 28.93
C VAL A 58 1.36 -25.13 29.58
N SER A 59 0.53 -25.92 28.90
CA SER A 59 -0.73 -26.41 29.43
C SER A 59 -0.52 -27.54 30.43
N ASP A 60 -1.23 -27.51 31.57
CA ASP A 60 -1.21 -28.59 32.56
C ASP A 60 -1.78 -29.93 32.06
N ARG A 61 -2.47 -29.92 30.90
CA ARG A 61 -3.10 -31.11 30.31
C ARG A 61 -2.29 -31.61 29.13
N GLU A 62 -1.97 -32.90 29.15
CA GLU A 62 -1.43 -33.59 27.98
C GLU A 62 -2.45 -33.58 26.82
N GLY A 63 -1.93 -33.27 25.63
CA GLY A 63 -2.68 -33.34 24.39
C GLY A 63 -2.75 -34.76 23.84
N ARG A 64 -3.29 -34.87 22.62
CA ARG A 64 -3.41 -36.14 21.92
C ARG A 64 -2.02 -36.68 21.57
N GLY A 65 -1.63 -37.79 22.19
CA GLY A 65 -0.27 -38.37 22.04
C GLY A 65 0.67 -38.07 23.20
N GLY A 66 0.18 -37.55 24.33
CA GLY A 66 0.99 -37.38 25.56
C GLY A 66 1.86 -36.11 25.58
N VAL A 67 1.75 -35.23 24.59
CA VAL A 67 2.54 -34.00 24.50
C VAL A 67 1.70 -32.79 24.85
N ARG A 68 2.22 -31.90 25.69
CA ARG A 68 1.49 -30.71 26.18
C ARG A 68 1.49 -29.59 25.14
N SER A 69 0.38 -28.88 25.05
CA SER A 69 0.26 -27.68 24.22
C SER A 69 0.92 -26.49 24.92
N VAL A 70 1.63 -25.66 24.16
CA VAL A 70 2.24 -24.41 24.62
C VAL A 70 1.55 -23.25 23.94
N SER A 71 1.03 -22.30 24.71
CA SER A 71 0.53 -21.02 24.22
C SER A 71 1.63 -19.97 24.35
N VAL A 72 1.98 -19.31 23.25
CA VAL A 72 2.96 -18.22 23.23
C VAL A 72 2.25 -16.93 22.85
N THR A 73 2.43 -15.90 23.67
CA THR A 73 1.88 -14.55 23.47
C THR A 73 2.99 -13.60 23.07
N PHE A 74 2.75 -12.80 22.05
CA PHE A 74 3.68 -11.83 21.49
C PHE A 74 3.25 -10.41 21.89
N ASP A 75 4.21 -9.57 22.24
CA ASP A 75 3.95 -8.18 22.64
C ASP A 75 3.65 -7.32 21.41
N ALA A 76 2.39 -6.89 21.29
CA ALA A 76 1.96 -6.07 20.16
C ALA A 76 2.66 -4.70 20.10
N ALA A 77 3.04 -4.13 21.25
CA ALA A 77 3.72 -2.84 21.31
C ALA A 77 5.20 -2.89 20.88
N SER A 78 5.79 -4.10 20.86
CA SER A 78 7.14 -4.37 20.35
C SER A 78 7.19 -4.63 18.84
N SER A 79 6.03 -4.85 18.18
CA SER A 79 6.04 -5.25 16.78
C SER A 79 6.40 -4.08 15.87
N GLU A 80 7.43 -4.27 15.04
CA GLU A 80 7.78 -3.35 13.96
C GLU A 80 6.78 -3.50 12.81
N THR A 81 5.65 -2.81 12.94
CA THR A 81 4.81 -2.49 11.79
C THR A 81 5.55 -1.46 10.94
N GLY A 82 5.55 -1.63 9.60
CA GLY A 82 6.15 -0.69 8.65
C GLY A 82 5.42 0.65 8.52
N SER A 83 4.76 1.08 9.59
CA SER A 83 3.97 2.29 9.78
C SER A 83 4.01 2.66 11.26
N ASP A 84 4.02 3.93 11.61
CA ASP A 84 4.11 4.41 13.01
C ASP A 84 2.97 3.90 13.94
N LYS A 85 1.92 3.33 13.35
CA LYS A 85 0.82 2.66 14.05
C LYS A 85 1.23 1.27 14.53
N LYS A 86 1.66 1.20 15.81
CA LYS A 86 1.86 -0.06 16.54
C LYS A 86 0.57 -0.90 16.61
N LEU A 87 0.73 -2.22 16.75
CA LEU A 87 -0.40 -3.12 17.00
C LEU A 87 -1.01 -2.82 18.39
N ARG A 88 -2.34 -2.76 18.48
CA ARG A 88 -3.06 -2.35 19.70
C ARG A 88 -3.25 -3.46 20.74
N HIS A 89 -3.20 -4.72 20.33
CA HIS A 89 -3.58 -5.86 21.15
C HIS A 89 -2.61 -7.01 20.93
N ASP A 90 -2.09 -7.56 22.03
CA ASP A 90 -1.27 -8.77 22.03
C ASP A 90 -1.97 -9.90 21.28
N PHE A 91 -1.18 -10.77 20.66
CA PHE A 91 -1.67 -11.92 19.91
C PHE A 91 -0.91 -13.17 20.30
N SER A 92 -1.58 -14.32 20.19
CA SER A 92 -1.02 -15.60 20.59
C SER A 92 -1.15 -16.65 19.50
N GLY A 93 -0.19 -17.57 19.48
CA GLY A 93 -0.21 -18.80 18.72
C GLY A 93 0.17 -19.99 19.61
N SER A 94 -0.32 -21.18 19.27
CA SER A 94 0.07 -22.41 19.96
C SER A 94 1.17 -23.16 19.22
N THR A 95 2.00 -23.87 19.98
CA THR A 95 2.82 -24.97 19.47
C THR A 95 2.85 -26.12 20.48
N VAL A 96 3.65 -27.16 20.26
CA VAL A 96 3.82 -28.32 21.13
C VAL A 96 5.10 -28.20 21.96
N GLU A 97 5.04 -28.66 23.21
CA GLU A 97 6.17 -28.67 24.14
C GLU A 97 7.38 -29.43 23.59
N SER A 98 8.58 -28.97 23.95
CA SER A 98 9.87 -29.53 23.52
C SER A 98 10.12 -29.58 22.00
N SER A 99 9.24 -29.01 21.16
CA SER A 99 9.50 -28.79 19.74
C SER A 99 10.65 -27.81 19.50
N GLU A 100 11.22 -27.82 18.29
CA GLU A 100 12.25 -26.82 17.90
C GLU A 100 11.70 -25.39 17.94
N VAL A 101 10.43 -25.20 17.57
CA VAL A 101 9.71 -23.92 17.65
C VAL A 101 9.61 -23.47 19.11
N HIS A 102 9.20 -24.36 20.01
CA HIS A 102 9.14 -24.06 21.45
C HIS A 102 10.51 -23.68 22.02
N ARG A 103 11.57 -24.44 21.70
CA ARG A 103 12.93 -24.15 22.16
C ARG A 103 13.44 -22.81 21.63
N ALA A 104 13.18 -22.48 20.36
CA ALA A 104 13.57 -21.20 19.77
C ALA A 104 12.84 -20.01 20.43
N LEU A 105 11.53 -20.14 20.68
CA LEU A 105 10.74 -19.11 21.35
C LEU A 105 11.13 -18.94 22.83
N HIS A 106 11.44 -20.02 23.54
CA HIS A 106 11.91 -19.97 24.93
C HIS A 106 13.24 -19.24 25.03
N TRP A 107 14.22 -19.60 24.18
CA TRP A 107 15.50 -18.92 24.12
C TRP A 107 15.34 -17.43 23.80
N ALA A 108 14.50 -17.08 22.82
CA ALA A 108 14.25 -15.68 22.45
C ALA A 108 13.59 -14.88 23.60
N HIS A 109 12.65 -15.49 24.32
CA HIS A 109 12.01 -14.88 25.49
C HIS A 109 13.01 -14.64 26.64
N GLU A 110 13.86 -15.61 26.96
CA GLU A 110 14.88 -15.50 28.02
C GLU A 110 15.94 -14.42 27.72
N HIS A 111 16.24 -14.19 26.45
CA HIS A 111 17.29 -13.24 26.02
C HIS A 111 16.75 -11.88 25.56
N GLY A 112 15.42 -11.70 25.51
CA GLY A 112 14.79 -10.48 25.02
C GLY A 112 14.97 -10.23 23.52
N GLU A 113 15.17 -11.30 22.75
CA GLU A 113 15.48 -11.24 21.31
C GLU A 113 14.19 -11.20 20.46
N PRO A 114 14.04 -10.26 19.51
CA PRO A 114 12.89 -10.22 18.63
C PRO A 114 12.91 -11.37 17.63
N VAL A 115 11.72 -11.91 17.33
CA VAL A 115 11.54 -13.02 16.40
C VAL A 115 10.73 -12.62 15.18
N TYR A 116 11.09 -13.20 14.04
CA TYR A 116 10.16 -13.45 12.95
C TYR A 116 9.17 -14.53 13.42
N VAL A 117 7.88 -14.31 13.22
CA VAL A 117 6.87 -15.35 13.49
C VAL A 117 5.77 -15.35 12.44
N ALA A 118 5.44 -16.55 11.95
CA ALA A 118 4.28 -16.78 11.10
C ALA A 118 3.25 -17.65 11.83
N ILE A 119 2.00 -17.19 11.84
CA ILE A 119 0.88 -17.82 12.53
C ILE A 119 -0.19 -18.23 11.52
N GLU A 120 -0.49 -19.52 11.46
CA GLU A 120 -1.66 -20.08 10.78
C GLU A 120 -2.88 -20.03 11.69
N THR A 121 -3.90 -19.25 11.31
CA THR A 121 -5.26 -19.40 11.81
C THR A 121 -5.97 -20.46 10.97
N ARG A 122 -6.00 -21.69 11.48
CA ARG A 122 -6.64 -22.86 10.84
C ARG A 122 -7.99 -23.20 11.46
N ARG A 123 -8.91 -23.74 10.66
CA ARG A 123 -10.19 -24.25 11.17
C ARG A 123 -9.98 -25.39 12.17
N ARG A 124 -10.80 -25.44 13.23
CA ARG A 124 -10.92 -26.61 14.11
C ARG A 124 -11.70 -27.71 13.39
N TYR A 125 -11.58 -28.95 13.86
CA TYR A 125 -12.48 -30.02 13.44
C TYR A 125 -13.91 -29.81 13.96
N LYS A 126 -14.04 -29.25 15.17
CA LYS A 126 -15.30 -28.89 15.81
C LYS A 126 -15.25 -27.50 16.43
N ASN A 127 -16.36 -26.78 16.43
CA ASN A 127 -16.52 -25.55 17.22
C ASN A 127 -16.64 -25.87 18.73
N LYS A 128 -16.76 -24.85 19.58
CA LYS A 128 -16.91 -25.03 21.03
C LYS A 128 -18.20 -25.75 21.42
N SER A 129 -19.26 -25.59 20.62
CA SER A 129 -20.55 -26.30 20.76
C SER A 129 -20.49 -27.78 20.36
N GLY A 130 -19.38 -28.24 19.79
CA GLY A 130 -19.15 -29.65 19.42
C GLY A 130 -19.63 -30.04 18.02
N GLU A 131 -20.10 -29.08 17.23
CA GLU A 131 -20.53 -29.25 15.84
C GLU A 131 -19.32 -29.34 14.91
N VAL A 132 -19.39 -30.16 13.87
CA VAL A 132 -18.28 -30.34 12.92
C VAL A 132 -18.25 -29.18 11.93
N ILE A 133 -17.08 -28.54 11.79
CA ILE A 133 -16.90 -27.42 10.86
C ILE A 133 -16.59 -27.97 9.46
N PRO A 134 -17.40 -27.67 8.42
CA PRO A 134 -17.14 -28.20 7.08
C PRO A 134 -15.85 -27.65 6.46
N TYR A 135 -15.16 -28.48 5.68
CA TYR A 135 -13.97 -28.09 4.92
C TYR A 135 -14.28 -27.07 3.80
N THR A 136 -15.55 -26.88 3.47
CA THR A 136 -16.04 -25.98 2.42
C THR A 136 -16.39 -24.58 2.92
N VAL A 137 -16.38 -24.30 4.23
CA VAL A 137 -16.67 -22.95 4.77
C VAL A 137 -15.48 -22.00 4.55
N PRO A 138 -15.68 -20.78 4.00
CA PRO A 138 -14.65 -19.76 3.86
C PRO A 138 -14.02 -19.31 5.17
N MET A 139 -12.73 -18.97 5.13
CA MET A 139 -12.01 -18.54 6.34
C MET A 139 -12.45 -17.15 6.83
N CYS A 140 -13.00 -16.29 5.96
CA CYS A 140 -13.63 -15.04 6.37
C CYS A 140 -14.84 -15.29 7.29
N VAL A 141 -15.71 -16.24 6.94
CA VAL A 141 -16.87 -16.64 7.75
C VAL A 141 -16.42 -17.21 9.10
N LEU A 142 -15.44 -18.13 9.10
CA LEU A 142 -14.92 -18.75 10.34
C LEU A 142 -14.18 -17.76 11.26
N ARG A 143 -13.76 -16.60 10.74
CA ARG A 143 -13.17 -15.50 11.51
C ARG A 143 -14.17 -14.40 11.87
N GLY A 144 -15.39 -14.44 11.33
CA GLY A 144 -16.31 -13.31 11.37
C GLY A 144 -15.69 -12.03 10.79
N SER A 145 -14.95 -12.16 9.68
CA SER A 145 -14.34 -11.04 8.96
C SER A 145 -15.12 -10.74 7.68
N ALA A 146 -15.00 -9.52 7.16
CA ALA A 146 -15.43 -9.22 5.80
C ALA A 146 -14.63 -10.08 4.78
N PRO A 147 -15.14 -10.22 3.53
CA PRO A 147 -14.46 -11.01 2.49
C PRO A 147 -13.04 -10.52 2.18
N ASP A 148 -12.78 -9.21 2.28
CA ASP A 148 -11.46 -8.59 2.12
C ASP A 148 -10.46 -8.92 3.26
N GLY A 149 -10.90 -9.72 4.25
CA GLY A 149 -10.12 -10.14 5.41
C GLY A 149 -10.19 -9.20 6.62
N SER A 150 -10.82 -8.02 6.47
CA SER A 150 -10.90 -6.97 7.49
C SER A 150 -11.98 -7.24 8.56
N GLY A 151 -11.93 -6.49 9.68
CA GLY A 151 -12.99 -6.53 10.70
C GLY A 151 -13.16 -7.84 11.47
N ALA A 152 -12.18 -8.75 11.44
CA ALA A 152 -12.29 -10.08 12.03
C ALA A 152 -12.63 -10.06 13.54
N ASN A 153 -13.61 -10.87 13.93
CA ASN A 153 -14.09 -10.98 15.29
C ASN A 153 -13.30 -12.05 16.07
N SER A 154 -12.65 -11.64 17.18
CA SER A 154 -11.82 -12.52 18.00
C SER A 154 -12.61 -13.64 18.70
N ASN A 155 -13.87 -13.41 19.07
CA ASN A 155 -14.72 -14.43 19.68
C ASN A 155 -15.10 -15.52 18.66
N ILE A 156 -15.56 -15.12 17.47
CA ILE A 156 -15.91 -16.04 16.38
C ILE A 156 -14.67 -16.82 15.92
N THR A 157 -13.53 -16.12 15.76
CA THR A 157 -12.24 -16.76 15.44
C THR A 157 -11.84 -17.77 16.51
N GLY A 158 -11.94 -17.41 17.80
CA GLY A 158 -11.56 -18.28 18.92
C GLY A 158 -12.49 -19.47 19.14
N GLU A 159 -13.71 -19.42 18.62
CA GLU A 159 -14.68 -20.52 18.62
C GLU A 159 -14.41 -21.53 17.49
N ASN A 160 -14.17 -21.04 16.27
CA ASN A 160 -14.09 -21.86 15.08
C ASN A 160 -12.65 -22.24 14.65
N CYS A 161 -11.66 -21.45 15.07
CA CYS A 161 -10.28 -21.58 14.61
C CYS A 161 -9.28 -21.81 15.76
N ALA A 162 -8.08 -22.26 15.38
CA ALA A 162 -6.91 -22.34 16.23
C ALA A 162 -5.76 -21.59 15.55
N ASN A 163 -5.03 -20.79 16.33
CA ASN A 163 -3.80 -20.13 15.87
C ASN A 163 -2.62 -21.03 16.18
N VAL A 164 -1.86 -21.45 15.18
CA VAL A 164 -0.69 -22.31 15.30
C VAL A 164 0.53 -21.59 14.77
N ILE A 165 1.64 -21.70 15.48
CA ILE A 165 2.92 -21.13 15.05
C ILE A 165 3.47 -22.07 13.96
N ALA A 166 3.56 -21.55 12.73
CA ALA A 166 3.96 -22.32 11.56
C ALA A 166 5.45 -22.13 11.22
N VAL A 167 6.00 -20.94 11.45
CA VAL A 167 7.43 -20.64 11.27
C VAL A 167 7.90 -19.67 12.35
N VAL A 168 9.12 -19.85 12.87
CA VAL A 168 9.80 -18.91 13.75
C VAL A 168 11.29 -18.79 13.40
N GLY A 169 11.90 -17.63 13.66
CA GLY A 169 13.35 -17.48 13.68
C GLY A 169 13.79 -16.13 14.25
N PRO A 170 15.09 -15.88 14.49
CA PRO A 170 15.58 -14.58 14.97
C PRO A 170 15.27 -13.49 13.94
N ALA A 171 14.70 -12.35 14.34
CA ALA A 171 14.24 -11.32 13.39
C ALA A 171 15.37 -10.86 12.44
N GLY A 172 16.55 -10.59 12.99
CA GLY A 172 17.73 -10.14 12.24
C GLY A 172 18.46 -11.20 11.40
N ASP A 173 18.12 -12.49 11.50
CA ASP A 173 18.76 -13.56 10.70
C ASP A 173 17.73 -14.35 9.87
N PRO A 174 17.54 -14.02 8.58
CA PRO A 174 16.63 -14.72 7.69
C PRO A 174 17.09 -16.13 7.27
N SER A 175 18.32 -16.54 7.58
CA SER A 175 18.82 -17.89 7.27
C SER A 175 18.43 -18.94 8.32
N ARG A 176 18.11 -18.50 9.56
CA ARG A 176 17.81 -19.36 10.71
C ARG A 176 16.30 -19.45 10.97
N ASN A 177 15.57 -20.15 10.08
CA ASN A 177 14.15 -20.44 10.27
C ASN A 177 13.91 -21.87 10.74
N VAL A 178 13.01 -22.01 11.71
CA VAL A 178 12.42 -23.28 12.14
C VAL A 178 11.00 -23.34 11.62
N ILE A 179 10.72 -24.31 10.75
CA ILE A 179 9.36 -24.62 10.29
C ILE A 179 8.72 -25.60 11.29
N SER A 180 7.51 -25.32 11.72
CA SER A 180 6.75 -26.17 12.63
C SER A 180 6.23 -27.41 11.93
N ALA A 181 6.39 -28.58 12.55
CA ALA A 181 5.72 -29.81 12.13
C ALA A 181 4.18 -29.74 12.29
N GLU A 182 3.66 -28.71 12.97
CA GLU A 182 2.23 -28.47 13.11
C GLU A 182 1.63 -27.58 12.01
N ALA A 183 2.47 -27.02 11.12
CA ALA A 183 2.01 -26.25 9.98
C ALA A 183 1.09 -27.09 9.09
N SER A 184 -0.02 -26.51 8.66
CA SER A 184 -1.08 -27.17 7.90
C SER A 184 -0.98 -26.86 6.42
N THR A 185 -0.42 -25.71 6.08
CA THR A 185 0.01 -25.33 4.74
C THR A 185 1.47 -25.78 4.51
N ASN A 186 2.03 -25.55 3.32
CA ASN A 186 3.47 -25.73 3.08
C ASN A 186 4.18 -24.37 3.04
N PRO A 187 5.00 -24.00 4.04
CA PRO A 187 5.75 -22.74 4.04
C PRO A 187 6.66 -22.53 2.82
N GLU A 188 7.16 -23.59 2.20
CA GLU A 188 7.99 -23.51 1.00
C GLU A 188 7.18 -23.17 -0.27
N GLU A 189 5.84 -23.22 -0.21
CA GLU A 189 4.92 -22.80 -1.28
C GLU A 189 4.30 -21.40 -1.02
N TRP A 190 4.58 -20.73 0.10
CA TRP A 190 3.87 -19.48 0.50
C TRP A 190 4.01 -18.31 -0.48
N ASP A 191 5.10 -18.24 -1.23
CA ASP A 191 5.27 -17.24 -2.30
C ASP A 191 4.17 -17.32 -3.37
N LEU A 192 3.58 -18.50 -3.58
CA LEU A 192 2.44 -18.71 -4.49
C LEU A 192 1.11 -18.15 -3.97
N PHE A 193 1.01 -17.80 -2.67
CA PHE A 193 -0.24 -17.48 -2.00
C PHE A 193 -0.27 -16.11 -1.32
N ARG A 194 0.89 -15.45 -1.15
CA ARG A 194 1.01 -14.14 -0.47
C ARG A 194 0.20 -13.00 -1.10
N HIS A 195 -0.20 -13.14 -2.37
CA HIS A 195 -1.10 -12.20 -3.06
C HIS A 195 -2.60 -12.48 -2.82
N ASN A 196 -2.97 -13.65 -2.31
CA ASN A 196 -4.34 -14.15 -2.20
C ASN A 196 -5.00 -13.71 -0.87
N ARG A 197 -5.35 -12.43 -0.72
CA ARG A 197 -5.82 -11.88 0.59
C ARG A 197 -7.19 -12.40 1.07
N ASP A 198 -8.08 -12.73 0.14
CA ASP A 198 -9.50 -13.05 0.35
C ASP A 198 -9.85 -14.50 -0.05
N GLY A 199 -8.85 -15.29 -0.47
CA GLY A 199 -9.06 -16.65 -1.00
C GLY A 199 -9.57 -16.69 -2.44
N SER A 200 -9.76 -15.54 -3.11
CA SER A 200 -10.32 -15.45 -4.46
C SER A 200 -9.42 -15.98 -5.57
N THR A 201 -8.11 -15.97 -5.35
CA THR A 201 -7.10 -16.23 -6.38
C THR A 201 -6.38 -17.55 -6.09
N PRO A 202 -6.91 -18.70 -6.56
CA PRO A 202 -6.20 -19.97 -6.48
C PRO A 202 -4.97 -19.93 -7.42
N PRO A 203 -3.88 -20.63 -7.08
CA PRO A 203 -2.71 -20.74 -7.96
C PRO A 203 -3.03 -21.57 -9.20
N GLU A 204 -2.17 -21.46 -10.21
CA GLU A 204 -2.28 -22.22 -11.47
C GLU A 204 -2.44 -23.74 -11.22
N GLY A 205 -3.33 -24.36 -11.98
CA GLY A 205 -3.68 -25.77 -11.82
C GLY A 205 -4.73 -26.06 -10.73
N TRP A 206 -5.25 -25.04 -10.03
CA TRP A 206 -6.28 -25.18 -9.00
C TRP A 206 -7.50 -24.30 -9.30
N VAL A 207 -8.68 -24.78 -8.88
CA VAL A 207 -9.94 -24.04 -8.97
C VAL A 207 -10.60 -23.95 -7.60
N ARG A 208 -11.28 -22.82 -7.32
CA ARG A 208 -12.15 -22.72 -6.14
C ARG A 208 -13.36 -23.64 -6.32
N ILE A 209 -13.86 -24.14 -5.20
CA ILE A 209 -15.15 -24.83 -5.17
C ILE A 209 -16.29 -23.84 -4.93
N PHE A 210 -17.50 -24.27 -5.25
CA PHE A 210 -18.74 -23.64 -4.79
C PHE A 210 -19.44 -24.57 -3.80
N THR A 211 -20.17 -23.99 -2.84
CA THR A 211 -21.04 -24.71 -1.91
C THR A 211 -22.25 -25.27 -2.67
N GLU A 212 -23.03 -26.15 -2.03
CA GLU A 212 -24.27 -26.66 -2.62
C GLU A 212 -25.25 -25.52 -2.97
N ALA A 213 -25.28 -24.48 -2.14
CA ALA A 213 -26.06 -23.25 -2.34
C ALA A 213 -25.54 -22.33 -3.47
N GLY A 214 -24.43 -22.68 -4.14
CA GLY A 214 -23.84 -21.88 -5.22
C GLY A 214 -22.96 -20.71 -4.76
N GLU A 215 -22.74 -20.54 -3.46
CA GLU A 215 -21.81 -19.55 -2.91
C GLU A 215 -20.35 -20.01 -3.09
N THR A 216 -19.38 -19.10 -3.09
CA THR A 216 -17.97 -19.51 -3.22
C THR A 216 -17.47 -20.18 -1.94
N GLY A 217 -16.93 -21.38 -2.07
CA GLY A 217 -16.48 -22.21 -0.96
C GLY A 217 -15.04 -21.93 -0.52
N GLY A 218 -14.78 -22.20 0.75
CA GLY A 218 -13.51 -22.00 1.45
C GLY A 218 -12.45 -23.06 1.21
N ALA A 219 -12.31 -23.54 -0.03
CA ALA A 219 -11.33 -24.55 -0.41
C ALA A 219 -11.03 -24.52 -1.92
N ILE A 220 -9.98 -25.26 -2.31
CA ILE A 220 -9.63 -25.49 -3.72
C ILE A 220 -9.54 -26.98 -4.05
N VAL A 221 -9.69 -27.30 -5.34
CA VAL A 221 -9.42 -28.63 -5.92
C VAL A 221 -8.52 -28.49 -7.13
N ARG A 222 -7.83 -29.57 -7.52
CA ARG A 222 -7.03 -29.57 -8.74
C ARG A 222 -7.90 -29.52 -9.99
N SER A 223 -7.44 -28.75 -10.97
CA SER A 223 -8.07 -28.58 -12.28
C SER A 223 -8.00 -29.81 -13.19
N ASP A 224 -7.21 -30.83 -12.83
CA ASP A 224 -6.96 -32.09 -13.56
C ASP A 224 -8.24 -32.84 -14.00
N ASN A 225 -9.41 -32.52 -13.42
CA ASN A 225 -10.73 -33.01 -13.81
C ASN A 225 -11.83 -31.93 -13.76
N ALA A 226 -11.46 -30.65 -13.69
CA ALA A 226 -12.39 -29.54 -13.91
C ALA A 226 -12.50 -29.36 -15.43
N SER A 227 -13.38 -30.15 -16.06
CA SER A 227 -13.61 -30.04 -17.50
C SER A 227 -13.98 -28.59 -17.83
N PRO A 228 -13.22 -27.86 -18.66
CA PRO A 228 -13.73 -26.62 -19.19
C PRO A 228 -14.97 -27.00 -20.00
N ALA A 229 -16.12 -26.43 -19.65
CA ALA A 229 -17.33 -26.57 -20.45
C ALA A 229 -17.09 -25.81 -21.75
N ALA A 230 -16.51 -26.50 -22.74
CA ALA A 230 -16.29 -25.95 -24.05
C ALA A 230 -17.65 -25.54 -24.64
N ALA A 231 -17.76 -24.27 -25.04
CA ALA A 231 -18.85 -23.87 -25.92
C ALA A 231 -18.79 -24.75 -27.19
N PRO A 232 -19.91 -25.35 -27.62
CA PRO A 232 -19.89 -26.23 -28.78
C PRO A 232 -19.64 -25.40 -30.05
N GLY A 233 -18.40 -25.44 -30.55
CA GLY A 233 -18.01 -24.75 -31.79
C GLY A 233 -16.54 -24.31 -31.90
N ALA A 234 -15.77 -24.27 -30.80
CA ALA A 234 -14.37 -23.84 -30.86
C ALA A 234 -13.49 -24.84 -31.66
N PRO A 235 -12.73 -24.41 -32.68
CA PRO A 235 -11.95 -25.31 -33.53
C PRO A 235 -10.78 -25.94 -32.77
N THR A 236 -10.58 -27.23 -33.00
CA THR A 236 -9.47 -28.00 -32.41
C THR A 236 -8.16 -27.75 -33.16
N GLY A 237 -7.10 -27.48 -32.41
CA GLY A 237 -5.72 -27.66 -32.88
C GLY A 237 -5.01 -26.43 -33.43
N GLY A 238 -4.43 -25.64 -32.52
CA GLY A 238 -3.30 -24.75 -32.83
C GLY A 238 -2.19 -24.99 -31.81
N ALA A 239 -1.21 -25.82 -32.16
CA ALA A 239 -0.02 -26.01 -31.32
C ALA A 239 0.82 -24.73 -31.36
N VAL A 240 0.76 -23.92 -30.30
CA VAL A 240 1.52 -22.68 -30.19
C VAL A 240 3.01 -23.02 -30.06
N ASP A 241 3.80 -22.68 -31.08
CA ASP A 241 5.24 -22.94 -31.07
C ASP A 241 5.92 -22.04 -30.02
N ALA A 242 6.41 -22.66 -28.95
CA ALA A 242 7.14 -21.99 -27.87
C ALA A 242 8.37 -21.22 -28.38
N ARG A 243 8.92 -21.61 -29.53
CA ARG A 243 10.03 -20.90 -30.20
C ARG A 243 9.60 -19.55 -30.74
N GLN A 244 8.39 -19.43 -31.27
CA GLN A 244 7.85 -18.18 -31.81
C GLN A 244 7.57 -17.17 -30.69
N ILE A 245 7.12 -17.64 -29.52
CA ILE A 245 7.01 -16.83 -28.30
C ILE A 245 8.40 -16.39 -27.82
N ALA A 246 9.38 -17.30 -27.77
CA ALA A 246 10.74 -16.97 -27.36
C ALA A 246 11.39 -15.91 -28.27
N GLU A 247 11.19 -16.00 -29.58
CA GLU A 247 11.70 -15.01 -30.55
C GLU A 247 10.99 -13.65 -30.42
N GLN A 248 9.67 -13.62 -30.14
CA GLN A 248 8.96 -12.37 -29.81
C GLN A 248 9.46 -11.74 -28.51
N VAL A 249 9.72 -12.52 -27.46
CA VAL A 249 10.29 -12.01 -26.20
C VAL A 249 11.69 -11.43 -26.42
N VAL A 250 12.55 -12.11 -27.21
CA VAL A 250 13.87 -11.58 -27.58
C VAL A 250 13.77 -10.30 -28.43
N SER A 251 12.76 -10.18 -29.29
CA SER A 251 12.49 -8.94 -30.04
C SER A 251 12.07 -7.78 -29.13
N ILE A 252 11.31 -8.04 -28.06
CA ILE A 252 10.87 -7.03 -27.09
C ILE A 252 12.04 -6.59 -26.18
N MET A 253 12.96 -7.49 -25.85
CA MET A 253 14.14 -7.20 -25.02
C MET A 253 15.30 -6.48 -25.74
N ARG A 254 15.14 -6.12 -27.02
CA ARG A 254 16.17 -5.44 -27.84
C ARG A 254 15.79 -4.01 -28.26
N GLY A 255 14.86 -3.36 -27.56
CA GLY A 255 14.62 -1.92 -27.70
C GLY A 255 15.71 -1.13 -27.00
N ASP A 256 16.50 -0.37 -27.77
CA ASP A 256 17.51 0.56 -27.24
C ASP A 256 16.84 1.72 -26.50
N ASP A 257 17.19 1.96 -25.22
CA ASP A 257 18.00 3.14 -24.87
C ASP A 257 18.59 3.10 -23.44
N THR A 258 19.82 3.60 -23.37
CA THR A 258 20.72 3.96 -22.24
C THR A 258 20.36 3.73 -20.74
N ASP A 259 21.37 3.17 -20.03
CA ASP A 259 21.69 3.32 -18.60
C ASP A 259 20.73 2.85 -17.49
N ARG A 260 20.88 1.56 -17.14
CA ARG A 260 21.61 1.13 -15.92
C ARG A 260 22.01 -0.34 -16.02
N PRO A 261 23.20 -0.76 -15.55
CA PRO A 261 23.56 -2.18 -15.53
C PRO A 261 22.68 -2.93 -14.52
N VAL A 262 21.81 -3.82 -15.02
CA VAL A 262 21.01 -4.73 -14.19
C VAL A 262 21.94 -5.69 -13.46
N GLN A 263 22.37 -5.31 -12.26
CA GLN A 263 23.05 -6.23 -11.35
C GLN A 263 22.10 -7.38 -11.04
N ARG A 264 22.57 -8.62 -11.22
CA ARG A 264 21.82 -9.84 -10.87
C ARG A 264 21.77 -10.04 -9.35
N LEU A 265 21.17 -9.09 -8.65
CA LEU A 265 20.68 -9.28 -7.29
C LEU A 265 19.45 -10.19 -7.37
N ARG A 266 19.30 -11.12 -6.40
CA ARG A 266 18.07 -11.91 -6.29
C ARG A 266 16.92 -10.94 -6.00
N SER A 267 15.84 -11.05 -6.76
CA SER A 267 14.72 -10.10 -6.74
C SER A 267 14.18 -9.93 -5.32
N VAL A 268 14.38 -8.75 -4.73
CA VAL A 268 13.64 -8.28 -3.55
C VAL A 268 12.61 -7.32 -4.11
N GLU A 269 11.33 -7.71 -4.08
CA GLU A 269 10.26 -6.82 -4.52
C GLU A 269 10.15 -5.63 -3.58
N SER A 270 10.11 -4.44 -4.17
CA SER A 270 10.03 -3.17 -3.46
C SER A 270 8.66 -2.94 -2.86
N LYS A 271 8.54 -1.92 -1.99
CA LYS A 271 7.25 -1.63 -1.33
C LYS A 271 6.18 -1.29 -2.38
N PRO A 272 4.89 -1.58 -2.15
CA PRO A 272 3.88 -1.37 -3.20
C PRO A 272 3.73 0.07 -3.73
N TRP A 273 4.15 1.10 -2.99
CA TRP A 273 4.18 2.48 -3.49
C TRP A 273 5.48 2.86 -4.24
N GLU A 274 6.51 2.00 -4.19
CA GLU A 274 7.75 2.16 -4.95
C GLU A 274 7.55 1.58 -6.37
N LEU A 275 7.81 2.40 -7.38
CA LEU A 275 7.57 2.06 -8.79
C LEU A 275 8.54 1.04 -9.35
N VAL A 276 9.77 1.03 -8.84
CA VAL A 276 10.85 0.14 -9.25
C VAL A 276 11.39 -0.61 -8.05
N ASN A 277 11.83 -1.84 -8.28
CA ASN A 277 12.61 -2.62 -7.33
C ASN A 277 14.00 -2.01 -7.14
N LEU A 278 14.66 -2.39 -6.05
CA LEU A 278 16.06 -2.02 -5.76
C LEU A 278 17.05 -2.43 -6.88
N ASP A 279 16.68 -3.38 -7.74
CA ASP A 279 17.45 -3.80 -8.91
C ASP A 279 17.16 -2.98 -10.20
N GLY A 280 16.31 -1.96 -10.10
CA GLY A 280 15.93 -1.05 -11.19
C GLY A 280 14.81 -1.54 -12.10
N ARG A 281 14.29 -2.77 -11.93
CA ARG A 281 13.15 -3.28 -12.72
C ARG A 281 11.83 -2.69 -12.19
N LEU A 282 10.81 -2.59 -13.05
CA LEU A 282 9.44 -2.24 -12.63
C LEU A 282 9.00 -3.19 -11.50
N ASN A 283 8.51 -2.63 -10.40
CA ASN A 283 7.99 -3.43 -9.29
C ASN A 283 6.63 -4.05 -9.69
N PRO A 284 6.53 -5.38 -9.83
CA PRO A 284 5.29 -6.04 -10.27
C PRO A 284 4.18 -5.97 -9.21
N ALA A 285 4.54 -5.81 -7.93
CA ALA A 285 3.59 -5.62 -6.83
C ALA A 285 3.15 -4.17 -6.66
N SER A 286 3.69 -3.23 -7.46
CA SER A 286 3.41 -1.80 -7.30
C SER A 286 1.94 -1.44 -7.50
N TYR A 287 1.53 -0.37 -6.83
CA TYR A 287 0.21 0.19 -6.92
C TYR A 287 -0.13 0.65 -8.34
N ILE A 288 0.86 1.04 -9.17
CA ILE A 288 0.63 1.29 -10.60
C ILE A 288 0.24 0.00 -11.35
N VAL A 289 0.91 -1.13 -11.11
CA VAL A 289 0.53 -2.41 -11.75
C VAL A 289 -0.84 -2.89 -11.26
N GLN A 290 -1.17 -2.68 -9.97
CA GLN A 290 -2.51 -2.94 -9.44
C GLN A 290 -3.57 -2.04 -10.11
N SER A 291 -3.27 -0.76 -10.31
CA SER A 291 -4.12 0.21 -11.01
C SER A 291 -4.34 -0.13 -12.48
N VAL A 292 -3.31 -0.63 -13.18
CA VAL A 292 -3.44 -1.17 -14.55
C VAL A 292 -4.44 -2.35 -14.58
N ARG A 293 -4.37 -3.25 -13.58
CA ARG A 293 -5.30 -4.39 -13.48
C ARG A 293 -6.74 -3.93 -13.20
N TRP A 294 -6.95 -2.94 -12.32
CA TRP A 294 -8.29 -2.41 -12.06
C TRP A 294 -8.86 -1.66 -13.27
N ALA A 295 -8.09 -0.76 -13.89
CA ALA A 295 -8.50 -0.08 -15.11
C ALA A 295 -8.85 -1.08 -16.24
N ARG A 296 -8.16 -2.23 -16.32
CA ARG A 296 -8.54 -3.31 -17.26
C ARG A 296 -9.84 -4.01 -16.87
N LYS A 297 -10.13 -4.18 -15.58
CA LYS A 297 -11.42 -4.74 -15.12
C LYS A 297 -12.55 -3.77 -15.47
N ASP A 298 -12.42 -2.50 -15.11
CA ASP A 298 -13.44 -1.49 -15.37
C ASP A 298 -13.65 -1.30 -16.88
N ALA A 299 -12.59 -1.38 -17.69
CA ALA A 299 -12.69 -1.40 -19.16
C ALA A 299 -13.42 -2.63 -19.72
N LEU A 300 -13.28 -3.81 -19.11
CA LEU A 300 -14.04 -4.99 -19.49
C LEU A 300 -15.52 -4.83 -19.13
N ASP A 301 -15.83 -4.33 -17.93
CA ASP A 301 -17.20 -4.06 -17.46
C ASP A 301 -17.89 -3.03 -18.39
N LEU A 302 -17.18 -1.98 -18.83
CA LEU A 302 -17.64 -0.99 -19.81
C LEU A 302 -17.91 -1.57 -21.19
N VAL A 303 -16.97 -2.32 -21.77
CA VAL A 303 -17.13 -2.92 -23.10
C VAL A 303 -18.20 -4.01 -23.11
N GLN A 304 -18.35 -4.77 -22.02
CA GLN A 304 -19.44 -5.73 -21.88
C GLN A 304 -20.80 -5.04 -21.79
N SER A 305 -20.91 -3.96 -21.00
CA SER A 305 -22.15 -3.17 -20.91
C SER A 305 -22.56 -2.60 -22.28
N ALA A 306 -21.59 -2.07 -23.05
CA ALA A 306 -21.81 -1.61 -24.42
C ALA A 306 -22.22 -2.75 -25.37
N ALA A 307 -21.61 -3.93 -25.25
CA ALA A 307 -21.96 -5.11 -26.06
C ALA A 307 -23.34 -5.71 -25.72
N TYR A 308 -23.81 -5.56 -24.48
CA TYR A 308 -25.19 -5.89 -24.11
C TYR A 308 -26.21 -4.85 -24.62
N ALA A 309 -25.81 -3.59 -24.75
CA ALA A 309 -26.66 -2.52 -25.28
C ALA A 309 -26.81 -2.59 -26.82
N ASP A 310 -25.75 -2.96 -27.55
CA ASP A 310 -25.78 -3.21 -29.00
C ASP A 310 -25.19 -4.59 -29.36
N PRO A 311 -26.02 -5.65 -29.35
CA PRO A 311 -25.59 -7.00 -29.69
C PRO A 311 -25.30 -7.18 -31.19
N GLU A 312 -25.86 -6.36 -32.08
CA GLU A 312 -25.60 -6.46 -33.52
C GLU A 312 -24.20 -5.96 -33.87
N LYS A 313 -23.81 -4.80 -33.32
CA LYS A 313 -22.45 -4.26 -33.45
C LYS A 313 -21.43 -5.11 -32.69
N ALA A 314 -21.78 -5.66 -31.52
CA ALA A 314 -20.92 -6.59 -30.80
C ALA A 314 -20.57 -7.83 -31.64
N ALA A 315 -21.58 -8.43 -32.30
CA ALA A 315 -21.38 -9.57 -33.20
C ALA A 315 -20.53 -9.23 -34.44
N GLN A 316 -20.60 -7.99 -34.95
CA GLN A 316 -19.75 -7.52 -36.06
C GLN A 316 -18.28 -7.34 -35.64
N LEU A 317 -18.03 -6.84 -34.42
CA LEU A 317 -16.67 -6.61 -33.90
C LEU A 317 -15.99 -7.91 -33.45
N GLY A 318 -16.74 -8.80 -32.81
CA GLY A 318 -16.25 -10.08 -32.28
C GLY A 318 -15.37 -9.98 -31.02
N ASP A 319 -15.31 -11.07 -30.27
CA ASP A 319 -14.70 -11.13 -28.93
C ASP A 319 -13.24 -10.63 -28.88
N GLU A 320 -12.44 -10.91 -29.92
CA GLU A 320 -11.04 -10.48 -29.96
C GLU A 320 -10.92 -8.94 -30.06
N ARG A 321 -11.77 -8.28 -30.87
CA ARG A 321 -11.74 -6.81 -30.98
C ARG A 321 -12.28 -6.17 -29.71
N LEU A 322 -13.32 -6.74 -29.09
CA LEU A 322 -13.87 -6.26 -27.82
C LEU A 322 -12.83 -6.38 -26.68
N SER A 323 -12.16 -7.52 -26.55
CA SER A 323 -11.07 -7.73 -25.57
C SER A 323 -9.87 -6.80 -25.82
N ARG A 324 -9.56 -6.51 -27.10
CA ARG A 324 -8.55 -5.53 -27.48
C ARG A 324 -8.98 -4.10 -27.13
N ALA A 325 -10.24 -3.73 -27.35
CA ALA A 325 -10.80 -2.43 -26.97
C ALA A 325 -10.70 -2.19 -25.45
N ALA A 326 -11.06 -3.18 -24.63
CA ALA A 326 -10.88 -3.10 -23.18
C ALA A 326 -9.40 -2.90 -22.77
N THR A 327 -8.46 -3.44 -23.55
CA THR A 327 -7.02 -3.23 -23.33
C THR A 327 -6.55 -1.84 -23.80
N GLU A 328 -7.11 -1.33 -24.90
CA GLU A 328 -6.87 0.04 -25.41
C GLU A 328 -7.40 1.12 -24.43
N LEU A 329 -8.47 0.84 -23.70
CA LEU A 329 -9.08 1.73 -22.69
C LEU A 329 -8.30 1.90 -21.38
N ILE A 330 -7.35 1.02 -21.05
CA ILE A 330 -6.59 1.07 -19.78
C ILE A 330 -5.92 2.44 -19.59
N LYS A 331 -5.19 2.93 -20.60
CA LYS A 331 -4.47 4.21 -20.52
C LYS A 331 -5.43 5.42 -20.44
N PRO A 332 -6.49 5.52 -21.28
CA PRO A 332 -7.57 6.51 -21.11
C PRO A 332 -8.18 6.56 -19.70
N LEU A 333 -8.55 5.42 -19.11
CA LEU A 333 -9.13 5.38 -17.77
C LEU A 333 -8.14 5.80 -16.68
N MET A 334 -6.88 5.37 -16.77
CA MET A 334 -5.82 5.81 -15.84
C MET A 334 -5.51 7.30 -15.96
N TRP A 335 -5.58 7.86 -17.17
CA TRP A 335 -5.47 9.29 -17.43
C TRP A 335 -6.64 10.06 -16.80
N ALA A 336 -7.87 9.57 -16.98
CA ALA A 336 -9.07 10.18 -16.40
C ALA A 336 -9.01 10.19 -14.88
N ALA A 337 -8.64 9.07 -14.23
CA ALA A 337 -8.48 9.00 -12.78
C ALA A 337 -7.42 9.98 -12.26
N SER A 338 -6.32 10.17 -13.02
CA SER A 338 -5.29 11.16 -12.70
C SER A 338 -5.82 12.60 -12.83
N ARG A 339 -6.72 12.88 -13.78
CA ARG A 339 -7.38 14.19 -13.90
C ARG A 339 -8.39 14.43 -12.78
N VAL A 340 -9.21 13.44 -12.44
CA VAL A 340 -10.17 13.51 -11.32
C VAL A 340 -9.44 13.77 -10.00
N GLN A 341 -8.33 13.08 -9.73
CA GLN A 341 -7.48 13.36 -8.55
C GLN A 341 -6.93 14.80 -8.58
N GLN A 342 -6.48 15.28 -9.75
CA GLN A 342 -5.97 16.65 -9.90
C GLN A 342 -7.06 17.71 -9.64
N THR A 343 -8.26 17.52 -10.17
CA THR A 343 -9.38 18.45 -10.00
C THR A 343 -9.84 18.50 -8.55
N ALA A 344 -9.99 17.35 -7.90
CA ALA A 344 -10.52 17.27 -6.53
C ALA A 344 -9.49 17.62 -5.44
N LEU A 345 -8.19 17.33 -5.67
CA LEU A 345 -7.15 17.43 -4.62
C LEU A 345 -5.97 18.34 -4.98
N GLY A 346 -5.93 18.91 -6.19
CA GLY A 346 -4.86 19.80 -6.66
C GLY A 346 -3.57 19.11 -7.11
N TYR A 347 -3.40 17.80 -6.88
CA TYR A 347 -2.18 17.05 -7.24
C TYR A 347 -2.45 15.73 -7.97
N GLN A 348 -1.40 15.17 -8.58
CA GLN A 348 -1.45 13.86 -9.24
C GLN A 348 -0.43 12.89 -8.63
N ARG A 349 -0.91 11.79 -8.04
CA ARG A 349 -0.04 10.73 -7.49
C ARG A 349 -0.72 9.36 -7.59
N GLN A 350 -0.38 8.63 -8.65
CA GLN A 350 -0.97 7.32 -8.99
C GLN A 350 -0.69 6.21 -7.96
N THR A 351 0.26 6.44 -7.05
CA THR A 351 0.64 5.54 -5.96
C THR A 351 -0.16 5.76 -4.67
N GLU A 352 -1.13 6.67 -4.64
CA GLU A 352 -1.92 6.94 -3.43
C GLU A 352 -3.32 6.32 -3.47
N PRO A 353 -3.93 6.02 -2.30
CA PRO A 353 -5.31 5.57 -2.22
C PRO A 353 -6.31 6.55 -2.83
N SER A 354 -6.03 7.87 -2.77
CA SER A 354 -6.86 8.93 -3.35
C SER A 354 -7.02 8.80 -4.87
N TRP A 355 -5.99 8.34 -5.57
CA TRP A 355 -6.07 8.03 -7.01
C TRP A 355 -7.02 6.87 -7.31
N ARG A 356 -7.08 5.87 -6.41
CA ARG A 356 -7.99 4.72 -6.56
C ARG A 356 -9.44 5.14 -6.35
N GLU A 357 -9.68 6.08 -5.44
CA GLU A 357 -11.01 6.66 -5.25
C GLU A 357 -11.43 7.46 -6.49
N ALA A 358 -10.54 8.30 -7.02
CA ALA A 358 -10.74 9.00 -8.28
C ALA A 358 -11.05 8.03 -9.46
N ALA A 359 -10.41 6.87 -9.51
CA ALA A 359 -10.71 5.83 -10.51
C ALA A 359 -12.13 5.23 -10.37
N LYS A 360 -12.66 5.08 -9.16
CA LYS A 360 -14.06 4.64 -8.96
C LYS A 360 -15.06 5.68 -9.47
N TRP A 361 -14.81 6.96 -9.23
CA TRP A 361 -15.65 8.04 -9.76
C TRP A 361 -15.67 8.05 -11.29
N VAL A 362 -14.50 7.83 -11.93
CA VAL A 362 -14.43 7.62 -13.39
C VAL A 362 -15.28 6.43 -13.83
N ALA A 363 -15.14 5.27 -13.16
CA ALA A 363 -15.91 4.08 -13.51
C ALA A 363 -17.43 4.26 -13.32
N GLN A 364 -17.85 4.92 -12.23
CA GLN A 364 -19.26 5.25 -11.96
C GLN A 364 -19.85 6.12 -13.07
N VAL A 365 -19.20 7.24 -13.41
CA VAL A 365 -19.66 8.13 -14.49
C VAL A 365 -19.66 7.42 -15.83
N ALA A 366 -18.61 6.66 -16.14
CA ALA A 366 -18.48 5.91 -17.39
C ALA A 366 -19.48 4.76 -17.55
N LEU A 367 -20.08 4.25 -16.46
CA LEU A 367 -21.11 3.21 -16.49
C LEU A 367 -22.54 3.77 -16.44
N ALA A 368 -22.78 4.83 -15.64
CA ALA A 368 -24.14 5.27 -15.30
C ALA A 368 -24.57 6.58 -15.99
N GLU A 369 -23.66 7.53 -16.20
CA GLU A 369 -24.01 8.90 -16.64
C GLU A 369 -23.56 9.18 -18.09
N GLN A 370 -22.40 8.67 -18.47
CA GLN A 370 -21.82 8.77 -19.80
C GLN A 370 -21.34 7.39 -20.26
N PRO A 371 -22.26 6.45 -20.56
CA PRO A 371 -21.93 5.09 -20.95
C PRO A 371 -20.98 5.03 -22.15
N PHE A 372 -20.03 4.10 -22.09
CA PHE A 372 -19.23 3.71 -23.25
C PHE A 372 -20.14 3.06 -24.30
N VAL A 373 -19.94 3.37 -25.59
CA VAL A 373 -20.66 2.75 -26.72
C VAL A 373 -19.69 2.17 -27.74
N LEU A 374 -20.13 1.19 -28.53
CA LEU A 374 -19.25 0.39 -29.38
C LEU A 374 -18.66 1.16 -30.58
N GLU A 375 -19.27 2.28 -30.98
CA GLU A 375 -18.75 3.19 -32.00
C GLU A 375 -17.38 3.76 -31.61
N TYR A 376 -17.13 3.99 -30.31
CA TYR A 376 -15.84 4.45 -29.79
C TYR A 376 -14.71 3.42 -29.95
N VAL A 377 -15.03 2.15 -30.28
CA VAL A 377 -14.03 1.12 -30.61
C VAL A 377 -13.44 1.33 -32.00
N GLU A 378 -14.17 2.01 -32.89
CA GLU A 378 -13.75 2.31 -34.26
C GLU A 378 -13.31 3.77 -34.39
N ASP A 379 -14.00 4.72 -33.73
CA ASP A 379 -13.67 6.14 -33.72
C ASP A 379 -12.82 6.53 -32.48
N ARG A 380 -11.52 6.72 -32.72
CA ARG A 380 -10.57 7.19 -31.69
C ARG A 380 -10.74 8.66 -31.29
N HIS A 381 -11.34 9.50 -32.14
CA HIS A 381 -11.59 10.90 -31.80
C HIS A 381 -12.75 10.99 -30.81
N GLU A 382 -13.89 10.36 -31.12
CA GLU A 382 -15.04 10.31 -30.23
C GLU A 382 -14.72 9.59 -28.91
N SER A 383 -13.96 8.49 -28.96
CA SER A 383 -13.42 7.85 -27.74
C SER A 383 -12.58 8.80 -26.88
N SER A 384 -11.78 9.67 -27.51
CA SER A 384 -10.97 10.66 -26.81
C SER A 384 -11.76 11.87 -26.29
N GLU A 385 -12.88 12.24 -26.90
CA GLU A 385 -13.76 13.29 -26.37
C GLU A 385 -14.65 12.75 -25.26
N TRP A 386 -15.18 11.53 -25.41
CA TRP A 386 -15.91 10.81 -24.36
C TRP A 386 -15.12 10.73 -23.06
N ILE A 387 -13.87 10.24 -23.09
CA ILE A 387 -13.08 10.10 -21.85
C ILE A 387 -12.76 11.45 -21.18
N LYS A 388 -12.67 12.55 -21.94
CA LYS A 388 -12.53 13.91 -21.38
C LYS A 388 -13.82 14.33 -20.66
N ARG A 389 -14.99 14.10 -21.27
CA ARG A 389 -16.29 14.42 -20.66
C ARG A 389 -16.54 13.59 -19.38
N VAL A 390 -16.15 12.31 -19.38
CA VAL A 390 -16.16 11.44 -18.19
C VAL A 390 -15.24 11.99 -17.10
N ALA A 391 -13.99 12.34 -17.44
CA ALA A 391 -13.01 12.85 -16.47
C ALA A 391 -13.42 14.20 -15.85
N ALA A 392 -14.10 15.07 -16.61
CA ALA A 392 -14.66 16.31 -16.09
C ALA A 392 -15.78 16.04 -15.07
N ALA A 393 -16.84 15.33 -15.49
CA ALA A 393 -18.00 15.04 -14.63
C ALA A 393 -17.62 14.25 -13.37
N ALA A 394 -16.72 13.26 -13.48
CA ALA A 394 -16.20 12.53 -12.32
C ALA A 394 -15.34 13.40 -11.39
N GLY A 395 -14.68 14.43 -11.93
CA GLY A 395 -13.94 15.44 -11.15
C GLY A 395 -14.88 16.31 -10.33
N ASP A 396 -15.91 16.84 -10.98
CA ASP A 396 -16.94 17.69 -10.35
C ASP A 396 -17.71 16.94 -9.25
N LEU A 397 -18.11 15.68 -9.52
CA LEU A 397 -18.78 14.83 -8.55
C LEU A 397 -17.89 14.45 -7.36
N TYR A 398 -16.60 14.19 -7.58
CA TYR A 398 -15.68 13.88 -6.49
C TYR A 398 -15.41 15.12 -5.61
N ALA A 399 -15.25 16.29 -6.22
CA ALA A 399 -15.14 17.56 -5.50
C ALA A 399 -16.39 17.83 -4.63
N LEU A 400 -17.58 17.71 -5.22
CA LEU A 400 -18.85 17.84 -4.51
C LEU A 400 -18.99 16.84 -3.36
N ALA A 401 -18.53 15.59 -3.55
CA ALA A 401 -18.53 14.59 -2.47
C ALA A 401 -17.58 14.94 -1.32
N LEU A 402 -16.46 15.61 -1.60
CA LEU A 402 -15.54 16.13 -0.57
C LEU A 402 -16.14 17.35 0.15
N GLU A 403 -16.88 18.23 -0.53
CA GLU A 403 -17.64 19.32 0.08
C GLU A 403 -18.75 18.78 1.01
N VAL A 404 -19.55 17.82 0.56
CA VAL A 404 -20.59 17.20 1.40
C VAL A 404 -19.98 16.44 2.59
N ALA A 405 -18.86 15.75 2.41
CA ALA A 405 -18.16 15.09 3.51
C ALA A 405 -17.54 16.09 4.50
N SER A 406 -17.05 17.23 4.00
CA SER A 406 -16.55 18.36 4.78
C SER A 406 -17.64 18.96 5.67
N ASP A 407 -18.82 19.25 5.12
CA ASP A 407 -19.98 19.75 5.86
C ASP A 407 -20.44 18.79 6.97
N ILE A 408 -20.43 17.48 6.71
CA ILE A 408 -20.84 16.43 7.68
C ILE A 408 -19.86 16.33 8.85
N VAL A 409 -18.55 16.48 8.59
CA VAL A 409 -17.49 16.22 9.58
C VAL A 409 -16.99 17.51 10.25
N GLY A 410 -17.28 18.68 9.69
CA GLY A 410 -16.76 19.97 10.16
C GLY A 410 -15.26 20.17 9.88
N ALA A 411 -14.69 19.39 8.95
CA ALA A 411 -13.31 19.51 8.49
C ALA A 411 -13.29 20.20 7.12
N PRO A 412 -12.26 21.00 6.76
CA PRO A 412 -12.23 21.70 5.48
C PRO A 412 -12.19 20.75 4.27
N SER A 413 -12.90 21.12 3.19
CA SER A 413 -13.09 20.30 1.98
C SER A 413 -11.82 20.09 1.14
N SER A 414 -10.81 20.93 1.35
CA SER A 414 -9.48 20.75 0.77
C SER A 414 -8.39 21.27 1.70
N GLY A 415 -7.30 20.50 1.78
CA GLY A 415 -6.06 20.87 2.43
C GLY A 415 -4.93 20.14 1.71
N GLY A 416 -3.93 20.88 1.22
CA GLY A 416 -2.74 20.28 0.63
C GLY A 416 -1.99 19.45 1.68
N PRO A 417 -1.34 18.32 1.31
CA PRO A 417 -0.64 17.47 2.25
C PRO A 417 0.73 18.05 2.64
N ASP A 418 0.73 19.14 3.40
CA ASP A 418 1.90 19.57 4.18
C ASP A 418 1.88 18.92 5.56
N GLY A 419 3.03 18.42 5.99
CA GLY A 419 3.16 17.63 7.21
C GLY A 419 3.04 18.47 8.48
N GLY A 420 2.09 18.13 9.37
CA GLY A 420 1.92 18.90 10.61
C GLY A 420 0.72 18.53 11.46
N GLY A 421 0.32 17.26 11.53
CA GLY A 421 -0.84 16.80 12.31
C GLY A 421 -0.64 16.84 13.83
N HIS A 422 -0.35 18.00 14.41
CA HIS A 422 -0.45 18.24 15.86
C HIS A 422 -1.92 18.39 16.27
N ASN A 423 -2.61 17.24 16.41
CA ASN A 423 -3.83 17.17 17.21
C ASN A 423 -3.45 17.31 18.69
N VAL A 424 -3.29 18.55 19.15
CA VAL A 424 -3.38 18.85 20.58
C VAL A 424 -4.86 18.65 20.97
N PRO A 425 -5.19 17.74 21.90
CA PRO A 425 -6.54 17.71 22.44
C PRO A 425 -6.71 18.95 23.32
N GLU A 426 -7.67 19.81 22.97
CA GLU A 426 -8.20 20.81 23.91
C GLU A 426 -8.90 20.07 25.07
N GLN A 427 -8.13 19.71 26.09
CA GLN A 427 -8.69 19.49 27.41
C GLN A 427 -9.03 20.85 28.00
N GLU A 428 -10.32 21.20 27.97
CA GLU A 428 -10.91 22.25 28.80
C GLU A 428 -10.62 21.97 30.29
N SER A 429 -9.46 22.43 30.76
CA SER A 429 -9.06 22.36 32.17
C SER A 429 -9.64 23.56 32.92
N ALA A 430 -10.96 23.62 33.01
CA ALA A 430 -11.66 24.64 33.77
C ALA A 430 -11.56 24.36 35.28
N GLN A 431 -10.69 25.12 35.95
CA GLN A 431 -10.79 25.55 37.34
C GLN A 431 -10.86 24.47 38.45
N GLN A 432 -9.72 24.17 39.07
CA GLN A 432 -9.62 24.15 40.54
C GLN A 432 -8.41 24.96 41.01
N ALA A 433 -8.58 25.69 42.12
CA ALA A 433 -7.67 26.75 42.57
C ALA A 433 -6.42 26.23 43.33
N PRO A 434 -5.30 26.98 43.31
CA PRO A 434 -4.10 26.62 44.05
C PRO A 434 -4.13 27.09 45.51
N PRO A 435 -3.44 26.41 46.44
CA PRO A 435 -3.04 26.99 47.70
C PRO A 435 -1.72 27.79 47.57
N GLU A 436 -1.81 29.04 48.03
CA GLU A 436 -0.80 29.82 48.77
C GLU A 436 0.28 29.00 49.50
N GLN A 437 1.52 29.45 49.79
CA GLN A 437 2.28 30.71 49.67
C GLN A 437 3.78 30.27 49.68
N SER A 438 4.77 30.95 49.06
CA SER A 438 5.46 32.11 49.65
C SER A 438 6.60 32.56 48.73
N ALA A 439 6.91 33.85 48.72
CA ALA A 439 8.15 34.43 48.19
C ALA A 439 8.79 35.29 49.32
N PRO A 440 9.83 36.14 49.12
CA PRO A 440 10.80 36.25 48.01
C PRO A 440 12.27 36.34 48.50
N GLN A 441 13.27 36.39 47.59
CA GLN A 441 14.29 37.46 47.54
C GLN A 441 15.32 37.30 46.40
N GLU A 442 15.45 38.37 45.62
CA GLU A 442 16.62 38.79 44.82
C GLU A 442 17.40 39.86 45.63
N PRO A 443 18.60 40.40 45.26
CA PRO A 443 19.00 40.78 43.88
C PRO A 443 20.52 40.79 43.47
N ALA A 444 20.73 41.15 42.19
CA ALA A 444 21.77 42.07 41.63
C ALA A 444 23.17 41.60 41.14
N GLN A 445 23.44 41.88 39.84
CA GLN A 445 24.63 42.52 39.21
C GLN A 445 26.03 41.82 39.29
N GLU A 446 27.02 41.98 38.38
CA GLU A 446 27.18 42.76 37.13
C GLU A 446 28.32 42.20 36.21
N GLN A 447 28.27 42.55 34.92
CA GLN A 447 29.38 42.78 33.94
C GLN A 447 30.51 41.76 33.65
N ALA A 448 30.79 41.61 32.34
CA ALA A 448 32.06 41.09 31.77
C ALA A 448 33.00 42.26 31.36
N PRO A 449 34.28 41.98 31.03
CA PRO A 449 34.69 42.21 29.63
C PRO A 449 35.73 41.20 29.05
N ALA A 450 35.83 41.19 27.71
CA ALA A 450 36.85 40.50 26.89
C ALA A 450 38.09 41.43 26.64
N PRO A 451 39.09 41.19 25.74
CA PRO A 451 39.09 40.43 24.47
C PRO A 451 40.37 39.60 24.11
N ALA A 452 40.39 39.08 22.88
CA ALA A 452 41.39 38.18 22.25
C ALA A 452 42.61 38.93 21.62
N PRO A 453 43.48 38.30 20.80
CA PRO A 453 43.19 37.73 19.45
C PRO A 453 43.71 36.27 19.32
N ALA A 454 43.87 35.56 18.19
CA ALA A 454 43.73 35.79 16.72
C ALA A 454 43.41 34.41 16.05
N VAL A 455 43.23 34.20 14.73
CA VAL A 455 43.37 35.02 13.50
C VAL A 455 42.10 34.86 12.61
N GLU A 456 42.01 35.72 11.61
CA GLU A 456 40.97 35.96 10.60
C GLU A 456 40.82 34.90 9.48
N ASN A 457 39.61 34.84 8.90
CA ASN A 457 39.46 34.93 7.44
C ASN A 457 38.16 35.71 7.12
N SER A 458 38.21 36.62 6.14
CA SER A 458 37.38 37.82 6.15
C SER A 458 35.90 37.64 5.76
N ALA A 459 34.99 38.08 6.63
CA ALA A 459 33.63 38.44 6.25
C ALA A 459 33.61 39.86 5.64
N LEU A 460 32.86 40.05 4.55
CA LEU A 460 32.57 41.37 4.00
C LEU A 460 31.59 42.13 4.90
N ALA A 461 32.08 43.14 5.62
CA ALA A 461 31.23 44.05 6.36
C ALA A 461 30.41 44.95 5.42
N VAL A 462 29.11 45.01 5.66
CA VAL A 462 28.12 45.92 5.04
C VAL A 462 27.25 46.43 6.22
N PRO A 463 26.88 47.73 6.27
CA PRO A 463 26.68 48.42 7.55
C PRO A 463 25.32 48.16 8.21
N GLU A 464 25.14 48.74 9.40
CA GLU A 464 23.85 48.90 10.09
C GLU A 464 22.81 49.52 9.15
N GLY A 465 21.98 48.67 8.56
CA GLY A 465 20.88 49.01 7.68
C GLY A 465 19.70 48.09 7.96
N GLN A 466 18.50 48.55 7.62
CA GLN A 466 17.27 47.79 7.82
C GLN A 466 17.39 46.38 7.24
N THR A 467 16.92 45.38 7.99
CA THR A 467 16.84 43.99 7.52
C THR A 467 15.51 43.76 6.79
N LEU A 468 15.38 42.63 6.11
CA LEU A 468 14.11 42.23 5.49
C LEU A 468 12.97 42.09 6.52
N ALA A 469 13.29 41.83 7.79
CA ALA A 469 12.27 41.82 8.86
C ALA A 469 11.71 43.21 9.19
N ASP A 470 12.46 44.29 8.89
CA ASP A 470 12.10 45.68 9.23
C ASP A 470 11.34 46.42 8.10
N ARG A 471 11.15 45.76 6.94
CA ARG A 471 10.64 46.38 5.69
C ARG A 471 9.52 45.55 5.04
N HIS A 472 8.29 45.74 5.53
CA HIS A 472 7.08 45.07 5.01
C HIS A 472 6.77 45.36 3.54
N ASP A 473 7.19 46.50 3.00
CA ASP A 473 7.09 46.83 1.57
C ASP A 473 7.93 45.89 0.68
N LEU A 474 9.04 45.35 1.20
CA LEU A 474 9.85 44.37 0.50
C LEU A 474 9.27 42.95 0.57
N GLN A 475 8.40 42.66 1.54
CA GLN A 475 7.64 41.41 1.60
C GLN A 475 6.63 41.37 0.45
N GLY A 476 5.85 42.44 0.25
CA GLY A 476 4.91 42.53 -0.88
C GLY A 476 5.57 42.39 -2.26
N LEU A 477 6.75 43.00 -2.48
CA LEU A 477 7.51 42.82 -3.72
C LEU A 477 8.07 41.41 -3.89
N TRP A 478 8.38 40.72 -2.79
CA TRP A 478 8.83 39.33 -2.81
C TRP A 478 7.68 38.40 -3.17
N ASP A 479 6.51 38.59 -2.57
CA ASP A 479 5.30 37.84 -2.85
C ASP A 479 4.87 38.03 -4.32
N GLU A 480 4.92 39.26 -4.85
CA GLU A 480 4.67 39.56 -6.28
C GLU A 480 5.64 38.79 -7.21
N LEU A 481 6.93 38.73 -6.87
CA LEU A 481 7.92 37.97 -7.64
C LEU A 481 7.63 36.47 -7.59
N ILE A 482 7.29 35.96 -6.40
CA ILE A 482 6.97 34.55 -6.15
C ILE A 482 5.73 34.11 -6.94
N GLU A 483 4.66 34.91 -6.93
CA GLU A 483 3.46 34.68 -7.74
C GLU A 483 3.80 34.70 -9.23
N THR A 484 4.59 35.68 -9.68
CA THR A 484 5.01 35.83 -11.08
C THR A 484 5.80 34.62 -11.60
N ILE A 485 6.60 33.96 -10.76
CA ILE A 485 7.33 32.72 -11.11
C ILE A 485 6.55 31.43 -10.79
N GLY A 486 5.32 31.53 -10.27
CA GLY A 486 4.47 30.37 -9.95
C GLY A 486 4.91 29.57 -8.73
N MET A 487 5.65 30.17 -7.79
CA MET A 487 6.27 29.50 -6.63
C MET A 487 5.58 29.83 -5.29
N ALA A 488 4.37 30.39 -5.30
CA ALA A 488 3.63 30.81 -4.09
C ALA A 488 3.42 29.67 -3.07
N GLN A 489 3.30 28.44 -3.54
CA GLN A 489 3.15 27.23 -2.71
C GLN A 489 4.49 26.53 -2.43
N HIS A 490 5.62 27.14 -2.82
CA HIS A 490 6.95 26.51 -2.83
C HIS A 490 8.05 27.45 -2.28
N LEU A 491 7.70 28.29 -1.30
CA LEU A 491 8.59 29.29 -0.68
C LEU A 491 9.92 28.68 -0.21
N ASP A 492 9.89 27.49 0.40
CA ASP A 492 11.10 26.83 0.90
C ASP A 492 12.09 26.42 -0.19
N GLN A 493 11.63 26.22 -1.42
CA GLN A 493 12.51 25.94 -2.57
C GLN A 493 13.28 27.18 -3.03
N LEU A 494 12.93 28.37 -2.52
CA LEU A 494 13.65 29.63 -2.73
C LEU A 494 14.67 29.93 -1.62
N ASN A 495 14.64 29.20 -0.49
CA ASN A 495 15.66 29.32 0.56
C ASN A 495 17.11 29.11 0.03
N PRO A 496 17.41 28.19 -0.92
CA PRO A 496 18.73 28.06 -1.51
C PRO A 496 19.21 29.31 -2.28
N ILE A 497 18.35 30.01 -3.03
CA ILE A 497 18.76 31.24 -3.73
C ILE A 497 18.99 32.40 -2.74
N LEU A 498 18.24 32.46 -1.64
CA LEU A 498 18.51 33.41 -0.55
C LEU A 498 19.87 33.10 0.11
N ARG A 499 20.12 31.83 0.47
CA ARG A 499 21.42 31.38 1.02
C ARG A 499 22.58 31.67 0.06
N LYS A 500 22.42 31.44 -1.25
CA LYS A 500 23.44 31.72 -2.28
C LYS A 500 23.76 33.21 -2.42
N ASN A 501 22.78 34.09 -2.28
CA ASN A 501 22.99 35.55 -2.41
C ASN A 501 23.42 36.24 -1.11
N PHE A 502 22.89 35.81 0.04
CA PHE A 502 23.02 36.50 1.33
C PHE A 502 23.74 35.70 2.41
N GLY A 503 24.10 34.44 2.16
CA GLY A 503 24.66 33.52 3.17
C GLY A 503 23.62 32.97 4.16
N THR A 504 22.36 33.39 4.04
CA THR A 504 21.26 33.02 4.94
C THR A 504 19.91 33.14 4.23
N HIS A 505 18.89 32.50 4.80
CA HIS A 505 17.48 32.62 4.40
C HIS A 505 16.63 33.32 5.49
N LEU A 506 17.20 33.59 6.66
CA LEU A 506 16.52 34.24 7.77
C LEU A 506 16.37 35.75 7.50
N SER A 507 15.13 36.24 7.40
CA SER A 507 14.80 37.64 7.09
C SER A 507 15.48 38.66 8.01
N SER A 508 15.61 38.35 9.30
CA SER A 508 16.32 39.16 10.32
C SER A 508 17.84 39.27 10.12
N ARG A 509 18.40 38.63 9.09
CA ARG A 509 19.83 38.67 8.73
C ARG A 509 20.08 39.01 7.26
N ILE A 510 19.04 39.31 6.48
CA ILE A 510 19.14 39.71 5.08
C ILE A 510 19.07 41.24 5.00
N PRO A 511 20.10 41.94 4.45
CA PRO A 511 20.06 43.39 4.29
C PRO A 511 19.02 43.85 3.26
N ALA A 512 18.10 44.74 3.66
CA ALA A 512 16.96 45.18 2.85
C ALA A 512 17.37 45.70 1.47
N ASP A 513 18.32 46.64 1.39
CA ASP A 513 18.78 47.25 0.13
C ASP A 513 19.42 46.26 -0.86
N ARG A 514 19.89 45.12 -0.36
CA ARG A 514 20.48 44.05 -1.19
C ARG A 514 19.42 43.04 -1.63
N PHE A 515 18.42 42.81 -0.79
CA PHE A 515 17.23 42.04 -1.13
C PHE A 515 16.36 42.76 -2.16
N GLU A 516 16.06 44.05 -1.96
CA GLU A 516 15.26 44.87 -2.89
C GLU A 516 15.86 44.84 -4.31
N ARG A 517 17.18 44.98 -4.44
CA ARG A 517 17.87 44.88 -5.74
C ARG A 517 17.75 43.51 -6.38
N MET A 518 17.81 42.42 -5.60
CA MET A 518 17.61 41.06 -6.11
C MET A 518 16.16 40.86 -6.59
N VAL A 519 15.17 41.29 -5.79
CA VAL A 519 13.74 41.13 -6.11
C VAL A 519 13.36 41.98 -7.32
N ARG A 520 13.78 43.25 -7.40
CA ARG A 520 13.55 44.09 -8.58
C ARG A 520 14.23 43.56 -9.83
N ALA A 521 15.43 42.95 -9.72
CA ALA A 521 16.08 42.28 -10.85
C ALA A 521 15.31 41.01 -11.27
N GLY A 522 14.76 40.26 -10.31
CA GLY A 522 13.91 39.10 -10.58
C GLY A 522 12.58 39.47 -11.24
N LEU A 523 11.93 40.56 -10.83
CA LEU A 523 10.72 41.09 -11.47
C LEU A 523 11.00 41.59 -12.91
N ALA A 524 12.21 42.10 -13.17
CA ALA A 524 12.63 42.54 -14.50
C ALA A 524 12.95 41.39 -15.47
N ASP A 525 13.45 40.25 -14.98
CA ASP A 525 13.58 39.00 -15.75
C ASP A 525 13.24 37.76 -14.89
N PRO A 526 11.94 37.41 -14.81
CA PRO A 526 11.49 36.28 -14.00
C PRO A 526 12.06 34.94 -14.47
N LYS A 527 12.35 34.78 -15.78
CA LYS A 527 12.89 33.53 -16.33
C LYS A 527 14.35 33.33 -15.94
N ALA A 528 15.15 34.39 -15.95
CA ALA A 528 16.51 34.34 -15.42
C ALA A 528 16.51 34.05 -13.91
N PHE A 529 15.57 34.62 -13.15
CA PHE A 529 15.41 34.35 -11.72
C PHE A 529 15.02 32.88 -11.44
N THR A 530 14.01 32.33 -12.11
CA THR A 530 13.62 30.91 -11.98
C THR A 530 14.79 29.98 -12.30
N LYS A 531 15.56 30.27 -13.35
CA LYS A 531 16.75 29.49 -13.69
C LYS A 531 17.81 29.56 -12.59
N ALA A 532 18.14 30.76 -12.11
CA ALA A 532 19.11 30.94 -11.02
C ALA A 532 18.66 30.26 -9.71
N ALA A 533 17.35 30.25 -9.43
CA ALA A 533 16.78 29.56 -8.27
C ALA A 533 16.89 28.03 -8.40
N HIS A 534 16.59 27.49 -9.58
CA HIS A 534 16.75 26.06 -9.87
C HIS A 534 18.22 25.60 -9.82
N ASP A 535 19.14 26.41 -10.34
CA ASP A 535 20.58 26.14 -10.28
C ASP A 535 21.08 26.23 -8.82
N ALA A 536 20.58 27.17 -8.00
CA ALA A 536 20.87 27.23 -6.57
C ALA A 536 20.30 26.04 -5.77
N TYR A 537 19.10 25.57 -6.11
CA TYR A 537 18.48 24.40 -5.49
C TYR A 537 19.31 23.13 -5.73
N LYS A 538 19.84 22.95 -6.95
CA LYS A 538 20.73 21.84 -7.30
C LYS A 538 22.08 21.86 -6.59
N GLU A 539 22.59 23.04 -6.23
CA GLU A 539 23.86 23.18 -5.50
C GLU A 539 23.73 22.90 -3.99
N TYR A 540 22.52 22.95 -3.42
CA TYR A 540 22.26 22.71 -1.99
C TYR A 540 21.17 21.64 -1.74
N PRO A 541 21.35 20.38 -2.18
CA PRO A 541 20.32 19.36 -2.10
C PRO A 541 20.09 18.75 -0.70
N GLU A 542 20.89 19.07 0.32
CA GLU A 542 20.79 18.44 1.65
C GLU A 542 20.82 19.44 2.81
N GLN A 543 19.73 19.46 3.58
CA GLN A 543 19.71 19.28 5.04
C GLN A 543 18.25 19.22 5.54
N ILE A 544 17.58 18.08 5.28
CA ILE A 544 16.42 17.64 6.05
C ILE A 544 16.90 16.42 6.84
N PRO A 545 16.75 16.38 8.19
CA PRO A 545 17.19 15.24 8.99
C PRO A 545 16.49 13.93 8.60
N ALA A 546 17.20 12.82 8.77
CA ALA A 546 16.71 11.46 8.55
C ALA A 546 15.71 10.98 9.61
#